data_AF-U9U6V8-F1
#
_entry.id   AF-U9U6V8-F1
#
_cell.length_a   1.000
_cell.length_b   1.000
_cell.length_c   1.000
_cell.angle_alpha   90.00
_cell.angle_beta   90.00
_cell.angle_gamma   90.00
#
_symmetry.space_group_name_H-M   'P 1'
#
loop_
_entity.id
_entity.type
_entity.pdbx_description
1 polymer ?
#
loop_
_entity_poly.entity_id
_entity_poly.type
_entity_poly.pdbx_seq_one_letter_code
_entity_poly.pdbx_strand_id
1 'polypeptide(L)'
;MDEMQFGSTSIALATSFYYLAKYPEMQERTRSEVINILGNNLTIPTSEQLKEMNYVNAIIKESLRIHPPTTLTNFRKPSKPIKIGSYVVPKGVLCIMNIWQIHHNFKYWENPNQYKS
;
A
#
# COMPACT_ATOMS: atom_id res chain seq x y z
N MET A 1 13.03 19.21 16.71
CA MET A 1 11.73 18.68 16.24
C MET A 1 12.05 17.38 15.53
N ASP A 2 12.45 16.39 16.32
CA ASP A 2 12.62 15.01 15.87
C ASP A 2 11.23 14.43 15.74
N GLU A 3 10.54 14.78 14.65
CA GLU A 3 9.25 14.18 14.35
C GLU A 3 9.49 12.72 13.99
N MET A 4 9.05 11.89 14.91
CA MET A 4 8.87 10.45 14.86
C MET A 4 8.79 9.90 13.43
N GLN A 5 9.95 9.49 12.90
CA GLN A 5 10.02 8.75 11.65
C GLN A 5 9.53 7.33 11.92
N PHE A 6 8.21 7.13 11.96
CA PHE A 6 7.66 5.78 11.92
C PHE A 6 8.14 5.14 10.62
N GLY A 7 8.85 4.01 10.73
CA GLY A 7 9.31 3.28 9.54
C GLY A 7 8.14 2.97 8.61
N SER A 8 8.40 2.86 7.30
CA SER A 8 7.38 2.55 6.29
C SER A 8 6.56 1.31 6.67
N THR A 9 7.21 0.29 7.23
CA THR A 9 6.57 -0.92 7.75
C THR A 9 5.64 -0.64 8.93
N SER A 10 6.03 0.23 9.87
CA SER A 10 5.20 0.57 11.03
C SER A 10 3.91 1.25 10.61
N ILE A 11 3.98 2.19 9.66
CA ILE A 11 2.77 2.85 9.12
C ILE A 11 1.90 1.83 8.39
N ALA A 12 2.48 0.98 7.55
CA ALA A 12 1.73 -0.06 6.81
C ALA A 12 0.99 -1.01 7.76
N LEU A 13 1.64 -1.46 8.83
CA LEU A 13 1.02 -2.33 9.83
C LEU A 13 -0.06 -1.59 10.63
N ALA A 14 0.23 -0.37 11.10
CA ALA A 14 -0.71 0.42 11.88
C ALA A 14 -2.02 0.70 11.10
N THR A 15 -1.91 1.07 9.83
CA THR A 15 -3.08 1.34 8.99
C THR A 15 -3.84 0.05 8.67
N SER A 16 -3.14 -1.05 8.37
CA SER A 16 -3.77 -2.35 8.15
C SER A 16 -4.56 -2.82 9.37
N PHE A 17 -3.97 -2.76 10.57
CA PHE A 17 -4.66 -3.14 11.80
C PHE A 17 -5.79 -2.19 12.15
N TYR A 18 -5.65 -0.88 11.89
CA TYR A 18 -6.74 0.07 12.08
C TYR A 18 -7.98 -0.32 11.26
N TYR A 19 -7.81 -0.68 9.99
CA TYR A 19 -8.95 -1.06 9.14
C TYR A 19 -9.52 -2.43 9.52
N LEU A 20 -8.70 -3.40 9.90
CA LEU A 20 -9.21 -4.68 10.44
C LEU A 20 -10.02 -4.45 11.72
N ALA A 21 -9.54 -3.63 12.64
CA ALA A 21 -10.26 -3.30 13.88
C ALA A 21 -11.56 -2.53 13.62
N LYS A 22 -11.59 -1.69 12.57
CA LYS A 22 -12.77 -0.92 12.16
C LYS A 22 -13.85 -1.77 11.47
N TYR A 23 -13.46 -2.85 10.78
CA TYR A 23 -14.35 -3.72 10.00
C TYR A 23 -14.26 -5.17 10.49
N PRO A 24 -15.05 -5.57 11.50
CA PRO A 24 -14.98 -6.90 12.10
C PRO A 24 -15.16 -8.05 11.10
N GLU A 25 -15.99 -7.88 10.08
CA GLU A 25 -16.18 -8.86 9.02
C GLU A 25 -14.89 -9.11 8.22
N MET A 26 -14.09 -8.07 7.99
CA MET A 26 -12.80 -8.21 7.33
C MET A 26 -11.82 -8.92 8.25
N GLN A 27 -11.78 -8.53 9.53
CA GLN A 27 -10.93 -9.19 10.52
C GLN A 27 -11.22 -10.69 10.62
N GLU A 28 -12.50 -11.07 10.65
CA GLU A 28 -12.89 -12.48 10.75
C GLU A 28 -12.51 -13.26 9.49
N ARG A 29 -12.72 -12.67 8.31
CA ARG A 29 -12.31 -13.28 7.03
C ARG A 29 -10.79 -13.44 6.94
N THR A 30 -10.02 -12.44 7.37
CA THR A 30 -8.55 -12.49 7.43
C THR A 30 -8.09 -13.58 8.38
N ARG A 31 -8.67 -13.67 9.58
CA ARG A 31 -8.35 -14.72 10.55
C ARG A 31 -8.67 -16.10 10.01
N SER A 32 -9.83 -16.27 9.39
CA SER A 32 -10.26 -17.53 8.78
C SER A 32 -9.31 -17.99 7.67
N GLU A 33 -8.88 -17.09 6.78
CA GLU A 33 -7.89 -17.41 5.74
C GLU A 33 -6.57 -17.91 6.36
N VAL A 34 -6.06 -17.21 7.36
CA VAL A 34 -4.80 -17.58 8.02
C VAL A 34 -4.90 -18.93 8.72
N ILE A 35 -6.01 -19.20 9.44
CA ILE A 35 -6.25 -20.48 10.11
C ILE A 35 -6.37 -21.61 9.09
N ASN A 36 -7.05 -21.40 7.96
CA ASN A 36 -7.21 -22.43 6.94
C ASN A 36 -5.87 -22.84 6.29
N ILE A 37 -4.94 -21.89 6.14
CA ILE A 37 -3.64 -22.15 5.48
C ILE A 37 -2.60 -22.71 6.48
N LEU A 38 -2.56 -22.18 7.70
CA LEU A 38 -1.53 -22.54 8.69
C LEU A 38 -1.99 -23.60 9.69
N GLY A 39 -3.31 -23.84 9.80
CA GLY A 39 -3.90 -24.61 10.88
C GLY A 39 -3.92 -23.84 12.21
N ASN A 40 -4.20 -24.57 13.30
CA ASN A 40 -4.32 -23.98 14.65
C ASN A 40 -2.97 -23.82 15.39
N ASN A 41 -1.87 -24.26 14.79
CA ASN A 41 -0.55 -24.20 15.43
C ASN A 41 0.14 -22.88 15.07
N LEU A 42 0.73 -22.21 16.05
CA LEU A 42 1.51 -20.98 15.86
C LEU A 42 2.88 -21.31 15.26
N THR A 43 2.91 -21.63 13.96
CA THR A 43 4.13 -21.87 13.19
C THR A 43 4.46 -20.67 12.31
N ILE A 44 5.75 -20.50 12.01
CA ILE A 44 6.20 -19.50 11.04
C ILE A 44 5.75 -19.97 9.65
N PRO A 45 5.02 -19.16 8.86
CA PRO A 45 4.58 -19.54 7.52
C PRO A 45 5.75 -19.81 6.57
N THR A 46 5.60 -20.80 5.68
CA THR A 46 6.52 -20.98 4.55
C THR A 46 6.28 -19.95 3.45
N SER A 47 7.21 -19.83 2.48
CA SER A 47 7.03 -18.91 1.35
C SER A 47 5.82 -19.27 0.49
N GLU A 48 5.55 -20.57 0.33
CA GLU A 48 4.40 -21.10 -0.40
C GLU A 48 3.09 -20.73 0.30
N GLN A 49 3.01 -20.92 1.61
CA GLN A 49 1.83 -20.53 2.41
C GLN A 49 1.57 -19.02 2.36
N LEU A 50 2.61 -18.19 2.41
CA LEU A 50 2.47 -16.73 2.29
C LEU A 50 1.88 -16.32 0.93
N LYS A 51 2.18 -17.06 -0.15
CA LYS A 51 1.60 -16.79 -1.48
C LYS A 51 0.11 -17.13 -1.55
N GLU A 52 -0.37 -18.04 -0.69
CA GLU A 52 -1.78 -18.44 -0.63
C GLU A 52 -2.66 -17.46 0.17
N MET A 53 -2.07 -16.58 0.98
CA MET A 53 -2.77 -15.58 1.80
C MET A 53 -3.29 -14.39 0.97
N ASN A 54 -4.18 -14.67 0.03
CA ASN A 54 -4.67 -13.71 -0.96
C ASN A 54 -5.42 -12.53 -0.33
N TYR A 55 -6.25 -12.78 0.68
CA TYR A 55 -7.05 -11.77 1.34
C TYR A 55 -6.22 -10.91 2.31
N VAL A 56 -5.30 -11.50 3.07
CA VAL A 56 -4.28 -10.74 3.82
C VAL A 56 -3.51 -9.80 2.88
N ASN A 57 -3.08 -10.31 1.71
CA ASN A 57 -2.39 -9.50 0.71
C ASN A 57 -3.29 -8.38 0.15
N ALA A 58 -4.59 -8.60 -0.01
CA ALA A 58 -5.54 -7.58 -0.42
C ALA A 58 -5.68 -6.47 0.64
N ILE A 59 -5.79 -6.84 1.92
CA ILE A 59 -5.85 -5.90 3.06
C ILE A 59 -4.60 -5.02 3.09
N ILE A 60 -3.40 -5.61 2.96
CA ILE A 60 -2.15 -4.84 2.96
C ILE A 60 -2.12 -3.88 1.77
N LYS A 61 -2.47 -4.35 0.56
CA LYS A 61 -2.48 -3.51 -0.65
C LYS A 61 -3.47 -2.36 -0.55
N GLU A 62 -4.68 -2.61 -0.05
CA GLU A 62 -5.71 -1.58 0.08
C GLU A 62 -5.35 -0.56 1.17
N SER A 63 -4.75 -1.01 2.27
CA SER A 63 -4.24 -0.12 3.32
C SER A 63 -3.14 0.80 2.79
N LEU A 64 -2.23 0.28 1.96
CA LEU A 64 -1.21 1.08 1.29
C LEU A 64 -1.78 1.98 0.18
N ARG A 65 -2.89 1.59 -0.45
CA ARG A 65 -3.57 2.44 -1.44
C ARG A 65 -4.14 3.69 -0.75
N ILE A 66 -4.90 3.50 0.33
CA ILE A 66 -5.61 4.60 1.01
C ILE A 66 -4.68 5.40 1.93
N HIS A 67 -3.81 4.73 2.67
CA HIS A 67 -2.83 5.37 3.56
C HIS A 67 -1.41 4.91 3.20
N PRO A 68 -0.84 5.41 2.09
CA PRO A 68 0.54 5.09 1.74
C PRO A 68 1.51 5.72 2.76
N PRO A 69 2.60 5.03 3.15
CA PRO A 69 3.61 5.59 4.05
C PRO A 69 4.29 6.87 3.54
N THR A 70 4.25 7.10 2.23
CA THR A 70 4.67 8.37 1.60
C THR A 70 3.66 8.80 0.54
N THR A 71 3.34 10.08 0.53
CA THR A 71 2.38 10.67 -0.43
C THR A 71 3.04 11.08 -1.75
N LEU A 72 4.37 11.27 -1.74
CA LEU A 72 5.18 11.65 -2.91
C LEU A 72 6.33 10.65 -3.09
N THR A 73 6.78 10.45 -4.33
CA THR A 73 8.04 9.73 -4.58
C THR A 73 9.25 10.59 -4.25
N ASN A 74 10.38 9.94 -4.01
CA ASN A 74 11.68 10.62 -3.97
C ASN A 74 11.92 11.45 -5.23
N PHE A 75 12.59 12.59 -5.05
CA PHE A 75 13.00 13.45 -6.14
C PHE A 75 13.86 12.68 -7.16
N ARG A 76 13.55 12.88 -8.44
CA ARG A 76 14.33 12.38 -9.58
C ARG A 76 14.74 13.54 -10.47
N LYS A 77 15.90 13.44 -11.11
CA LYS A 77 16.36 14.40 -12.12
C LYS A 77 16.79 13.65 -13.37
N PRO A 78 16.19 13.92 -14.55
CA PRO A 78 16.62 13.29 -15.79
C PRO A 78 18.08 13.65 -16.10
N SER A 79 18.91 12.65 -16.41
CA SER A 79 20.31 12.85 -16.82
C SER A 79 20.45 13.38 -18.25
N LYS A 80 19.38 13.26 -19.05
CA LYS A 80 19.19 13.80 -20.40
C LYS A 80 17.71 14.17 -20.58
N PRO A 81 17.34 14.96 -21.60
CA PRO A 81 15.92 15.21 -21.89
C PRO A 81 15.16 13.88 -22.08
N ILE A 82 13.98 13.76 -21.49
CA ILE A 82 13.11 12.58 -21.62
C ILE A 82 11.74 12.99 -22.15
N LYS A 83 11.10 12.12 -22.93
CA LYS A 83 9.73 12.33 -23.41
C LYS A 83 8.76 11.57 -22.51
N ILE A 84 7.73 12.27 -22.00
CA ILE A 84 6.63 11.70 -21.21
C ILE A 84 5.32 12.10 -21.90
N GLY A 85 4.66 11.14 -22.55
CA GLY A 85 3.49 11.42 -23.39
C GLY A 85 3.82 12.41 -24.51
N SER A 86 3.09 13.53 -24.57
CA SER A 86 3.32 14.63 -25.51
C SER A 86 4.37 15.64 -25.04
N TYR A 87 4.89 15.52 -23.82
CA TYR A 87 5.80 16.49 -23.21
C TYR A 87 7.26 16.05 -23.28
N VAL A 88 8.15 17.03 -23.40
CA VAL A 88 9.61 16.83 -23.24
C VAL A 88 10.03 17.46 -21.91
N VAL A 89 10.55 16.64 -21.01
CA VAL A 89 11.12 17.08 -19.73
C VAL A 89 12.62 17.30 -19.92
N PRO A 90 13.14 18.52 -19.71
CA PRO A 90 14.55 18.82 -19.85
C PRO A 90 15.44 18.07 -18.84
N LYS A 91 16.73 17.95 -19.19
CA LYS A 91 17.77 17.47 -18.26
C LYS A 91 17.79 18.32 -16.98
N GLY A 92 17.96 17.66 -15.83
CA GLY A 92 18.21 18.33 -14.55
C GLY A 92 16.96 18.85 -13.82
N VAL A 93 15.79 18.87 -14.46
CA VAL A 93 14.53 19.27 -13.84
C VAL A 93 14.14 18.29 -12.74
N LEU A 94 13.72 18.83 -11.60
CA LEU A 94 13.23 18.04 -10.46
C LEU A 94 11.87 17.44 -10.80
N CYS A 95 11.77 16.13 -10.77
CA CYS A 95 10.56 15.36 -11.03
C CYS A 95 10.13 14.61 -9.77
N ILE A 96 8.84 14.66 -9.46
CA ILE A 96 8.18 13.91 -8.39
C ILE A 96 6.86 13.37 -8.90
N MET A 97 6.44 12.21 -8.37
CA MET A 97 5.11 11.67 -8.61
C MET A 97 4.28 11.78 -7.34
N ASN A 98 3.05 12.25 -7.50
CA ASN A 98 2.09 12.33 -6.41
C ASN A 98 1.35 10.99 -6.27
N ILE A 99 1.85 10.13 -5.38
CA ILE A 99 1.28 8.81 -5.09
C ILE A 99 -0.14 8.95 -4.56
N TRP A 100 -0.37 9.89 -3.64
CA TRP A 100 -1.68 10.15 -3.06
C TRP A 100 -2.72 10.45 -4.14
N GLN A 101 -2.39 11.34 -5.07
CA GLN A 101 -3.29 11.70 -6.16
C GLN A 101 -3.58 10.52 -7.08
N ILE A 102 -2.61 9.66 -7.39
CA ILE A 102 -2.82 8.47 -8.22
C ILE A 102 -3.76 7.48 -7.51
N HIS A 103 -3.53 7.21 -6.23
CA HIS A 103 -4.31 6.26 -5.44
C HIS A 103 -5.75 6.73 -5.16
N HIS A 104 -5.99 8.04 -5.17
CA HIS A 104 -7.30 8.64 -4.89
C HIS A 104 -8.00 9.22 -6.13
N ASN A 105 -7.52 8.88 -7.32
CA ASN A 105 -8.09 9.40 -8.56
C ASN A 105 -9.38 8.65 -8.94
N PHE A 106 -10.51 9.34 -8.96
CA PHE A 106 -11.82 8.81 -9.36
C PHE A 106 -11.87 8.27 -10.80
N LYS A 107 -10.92 8.65 -11.67
CA LYS A 107 -10.79 8.08 -13.01
C LYS A 107 -10.32 6.63 -13.01
N TYR A 108 -9.50 6.25 -12.03
CA TYR A 108 -8.83 4.95 -11.98
C TYR A 108 -9.36 4.06 -10.86
N TRP A 109 -10.02 4.64 -9.85
CA TRP A 109 -10.56 3.92 -8.70
C TRP A 109 -12.03 4.27 -8.50
N GLU A 110 -12.86 3.26 -8.25
CA GLU A 110 -14.26 3.46 -7.88
C GLU A 110 -14.38 3.71 -6.37
N ASN A 111 -14.96 4.85 -5.99
CA ASN A 111 -15.00 5.35 -4.61
C ASN A 111 -13.62 5.32 -3.92
N PRO A 112 -12.61 6.06 -4.45
CA PRO A 112 -11.22 6.00 -4.01
C PRO A 112 -11.00 6.23 -2.51
N ASN A 113 -11.90 6.95 -1.85
CA ASN A 113 -11.79 7.28 -0.43
C ASN A 113 -12.44 6.23 0.49
N GLN A 114 -13.07 5.20 -0.08
CA GLN A 114 -13.64 4.07 0.67
C GLN A 114 -12.64 2.92 0.72
N TYR A 115 -12.55 2.27 1.88
CA TYR A 115 -11.77 1.06 2.06
C TYR A 115 -12.55 -0.14 1.52
N LYS A 116 -11.97 -0.85 0.55
CA LYS A 116 -12.57 -2.04 -0.07
C LYS A 116 -11.50 -3.13 -0.21
N SER A 117 -11.66 -4.25 0.50
CA SER A 117 -10.81 -5.44 0.33
C SER A 117 -11.65 -6.71 0.29
#